data_AF-A0A956AF44-F1
#
_entry.id   AF-A0A956AF44-F1
#
_cell.length_a   1.000
_cell.length_b   1.000
_cell.length_c   1.000
_cell.angle_alpha   90.00
_cell.angle_beta   90.00
_cell.angle_gamma   90.00
#
_symmetry.space_group_name_H-M   'P 1'
#
loop_
_entity.id
_entity.type
_entity.pdbx_description
1 polymer ?
#
loop_
_entity_poly.entity_id
_entity_poly.type
_entity_poly.pdbx_seq_one_letter_code
_entity_poly.pdbx_strand_id
1 'polypeptide(L)'
;MSPADLDALLKVGCLLALDTNAAWSAARVRRLSTMVRAVNRLRGNKALLLFAPTLVHAELLHDIRGRLSGEGEVFDPEEVAASLQDMEIEIAAFERADAEGTAEYLHGQHPSGAAWQQAKLEFATRKLSLPAEVKVAAKTFPATVDWFIAGQASARGWLLVTEDGGAEFRGVSRATLEQVEASLRRQREELDPTVRTGN
;
A
#
# COMPACT_ATOMS: atom_id res chain seq x y z
N MET A 1 7.62 3.08 11.69
CA MET A 1 8.70 4.03 11.35
C MET A 1 8.51 5.30 12.17
N SER A 2 9.58 5.96 12.64
CA SER A 2 9.41 7.25 13.33
C SER A 2 9.12 8.38 12.32
N PRO A 3 8.50 9.50 12.73
CA PRO A 3 8.30 10.65 11.85
C PRO A 3 9.61 11.20 11.26
N ALA A 4 10.71 11.17 12.02
CA ALA A 4 12.01 11.64 11.56
C ALA A 4 12.61 10.73 10.47
N ASP A 5 12.50 9.41 10.64
CA ASP A 5 12.96 8.44 9.63
C ASP A 5 12.16 8.57 8.34
N LEU A 6 10.84 8.76 8.45
CA LEU A 6 9.97 9.00 7.30
C LEU A 6 10.37 10.28 6.57
N ASP A 7 10.57 11.38 7.30
CA ASP A 7 10.99 12.66 6.71
C ASP A 7 12.34 12.50 5.99
N ALA A 8 13.31 11.80 6.58
CA ALA A 8 14.60 11.54 5.96
C ALA A 8 14.47 10.69 4.69
N LEU A 9 13.68 9.61 4.73
CA LEU A 9 13.43 8.74 3.59
C LEU A 9 12.78 9.50 2.43
N LEU A 10 11.72 10.26 2.71
CA LEU A 10 11.05 11.06 1.69
C LEU A 10 11.97 12.17 1.14
N LYS A 11 12.89 12.73 1.95
CA LYS A 11 13.89 13.73 1.50
C LYS A 11 14.87 13.18 0.48
N VAL A 12 15.38 11.97 0.69
CA VAL A 12 16.27 11.28 -0.26
C VAL A 12 15.53 10.89 -1.53
N GLY A 13 14.25 10.52 -1.40
CA GLY A 13 13.45 9.99 -2.50
C GLY A 13 13.17 8.51 -2.28
N CYS A 14 11.93 8.11 -2.56
CA CYS A 14 11.50 6.73 -2.36
C CYS A 14 10.29 6.39 -3.24
N LEU A 15 10.06 5.09 -3.33
CA LEU A 15 8.94 4.47 -3.98
C LEU A 15 7.81 4.28 -2.96
N LEU A 16 6.67 4.94 -3.19
CA LEU A 16 5.46 4.90 -2.35
C LEU A 16 4.43 3.92 -2.93
N ALA A 17 4.36 2.72 -2.36
CA ALA A 17 3.39 1.71 -2.75
C ALA A 17 2.07 1.93 -2.02
N LEU A 18 0.96 2.16 -2.73
CA LEU A 18 -0.36 2.27 -2.11
C LEU A 18 -0.92 0.87 -1.83
N ASP A 19 -1.38 0.64 -0.60
CA ASP A 19 -2.22 -0.51 -0.23
C ASP A 19 -3.70 -0.27 -0.62
N THR A 20 -4.53 -1.31 -0.66
CA THR A 20 -5.94 -1.25 -1.06
C THR A 20 -6.72 -0.23 -0.21
N ASN A 21 -6.54 -0.23 1.12
CA ASN A 21 -7.20 0.72 2.01
C ASN A 21 -6.80 2.19 1.73
N ALA A 22 -5.54 2.42 1.34
CA ALA A 22 -5.01 3.76 1.07
C ALA A 22 -5.42 4.25 -0.32
N ALA A 23 -5.59 3.32 -1.26
CA ALA A 23 -6.00 3.60 -2.62
C ALA A 23 -7.53 3.73 -2.81
N TRP A 24 -8.33 3.28 -1.84
CA TRP A 24 -9.79 3.25 -1.94
C TRP A 24 -10.44 4.63 -2.17
N SER A 25 -9.91 5.68 -1.55
CA SER A 25 -10.48 7.03 -1.68
C SER A 25 -9.80 7.84 -2.78
N ALA A 26 -10.43 7.90 -3.95
CA ALA A 26 -9.92 8.67 -5.10
C ALA A 26 -9.57 10.13 -4.75
N ALA A 27 -10.38 10.80 -3.91
CA ALA A 27 -10.11 12.15 -3.46
C ALA A 27 -8.83 12.26 -2.61
N ARG A 28 -8.61 11.30 -1.70
CA ARG A 28 -7.39 11.26 -0.88
C ARG A 28 -6.16 10.93 -1.71
N VAL A 29 -6.25 9.96 -2.62
CA VAL A 29 -5.17 9.58 -3.53
C VAL A 29 -4.78 10.75 -4.45
N ARG A 30 -5.77 11.46 -5.00
CA ARG A 30 -5.54 12.65 -5.83
C ARG A 30 -4.83 13.76 -5.06
N ARG A 31 -5.22 13.98 -3.80
CA ARG A 31 -4.54 14.94 -2.91
C ARG A 31 -3.08 14.53 -2.67
N LEU A 32 -2.82 13.27 -2.32
CA LEU A 32 -1.46 12.75 -2.13
C LEU A 32 -0.62 12.92 -3.40
N SER A 33 -1.13 12.53 -4.56
CA SER A 33 -0.49 12.73 -5.87
C SER A 33 -0.14 14.20 -6.13
N THR A 34 -1.06 15.11 -5.82
CA THR A 34 -0.82 16.55 -5.96
C THR A 34 0.32 17.03 -5.05
N MET A 35 0.38 16.54 -3.82
CA MET A 35 1.44 16.88 -2.86
C MET A 35 2.80 16.32 -3.28
N VAL A 36 2.86 15.07 -3.73
CA VAL A 36 4.06 14.44 -4.28
C VAL A 36 4.58 15.23 -5.48
N ARG A 37 3.70 15.59 -6.44
CA ARG A 37 4.06 16.41 -7.60
C ARG A 37 4.56 17.80 -7.20
N ALA A 38 3.94 18.43 -6.20
CA ALA A 38 4.40 19.73 -5.70
C ALA A 38 5.82 19.65 -5.13
N VAL A 39 6.10 18.66 -4.29
CA VAL A 39 7.44 18.45 -3.71
C VAL A 39 8.47 18.11 -4.78
N ASN A 40 8.17 17.21 -5.71
CA ASN A 40 9.06 16.88 -6.84
C ASN A 40 9.39 18.12 -7.69
N ARG A 41 8.39 18.96 -8.00
CA ARG A 41 8.61 20.22 -8.74
C ARG A 41 9.54 21.17 -7.99
N LEU A 42 9.32 21.36 -6.68
CA LEU A 42 10.17 22.22 -5.86
C LEU A 42 11.61 21.72 -5.76
N ARG A 43 11.82 20.40 -5.80
CA ARG A 43 13.15 19.78 -5.83
C ARG A 43 13.82 19.79 -7.20
N GLY A 44 13.06 20.03 -8.27
CA GLY A 44 13.55 19.92 -9.65
C GLY A 44 13.84 18.48 -10.10
N ASN A 45 13.32 17.46 -9.42
CA ASN A 45 13.48 16.04 -9.79
C ASN A 45 12.26 15.18 -9.43
N LYS A 46 12.14 13.99 -10.03
CA LYS A 46 11.10 12.99 -9.70
C LYS A 46 11.60 11.98 -8.65
N ALA A 47 12.02 12.47 -7.49
CA ALA A 47 12.56 11.62 -6.42
C ALA A 47 11.49 10.80 -5.68
N LEU A 48 10.22 11.23 -5.72
CA LEU A 48 9.09 10.51 -5.11
C LEU A 48 8.17 9.98 -6.21
N LEU A 49 7.88 8.67 -6.19
CA LEU A 49 6.98 8.04 -7.15
C LEU A 49 5.87 7.30 -6.41
N LEU A 50 4.64 7.46 -6.90
CA LEU A 50 3.46 6.75 -6.41
C LEU A 50 3.11 5.62 -7.37
N PHE A 51 2.80 4.45 -6.83
CA PHE A 51 2.32 3.32 -7.61
C PHE A 51 1.41 2.45 -6.76
N ALA A 52 0.62 1.62 -7.43
CA ALA A 52 -0.14 0.56 -6.82
C ALA A 52 0.42 -0.80 -7.29
N PRO A 53 0.71 -1.74 -6.37
CA PRO A 53 0.96 -3.12 -6.74
C PRO A 53 -0.19 -3.68 -7.59
N THR A 54 0.10 -4.56 -8.55
CA THR A 54 -0.96 -5.16 -9.41
C THR A 54 -2.01 -5.90 -8.60
N LEU A 55 -1.63 -6.49 -7.47
CA LEU A 55 -2.57 -7.16 -6.57
C LEU A 55 -3.54 -6.18 -5.90
N VAL A 56 -3.05 -5.01 -5.46
CA VAL A 56 -3.89 -3.90 -4.97
C VAL A 56 -4.81 -3.40 -6.07
N HIS A 57 -4.28 -3.22 -7.29
CA HIS A 57 -5.08 -2.79 -8.43
C HIS A 57 -6.22 -3.77 -8.73
N ALA A 58 -5.96 -5.08 -8.68
CA ALA A 58 -6.98 -6.11 -8.89
C ALA A 58 -8.09 -6.06 -7.83
N GLU A 59 -7.74 -5.87 -6.55
CA GLU A 59 -8.73 -5.70 -5.47
C GLU A 59 -9.57 -4.43 -5.68
N LEU A 60 -8.94 -3.30 -5.99
CA LEU A 60 -9.65 -2.06 -6.27
C LEU A 60 -10.64 -2.20 -7.43
N LEU A 61 -10.24 -2.84 -8.53
CA LEU A 61 -11.15 -3.07 -9.67
C LEU A 61 -12.33 -3.96 -9.27
N HIS A 62 -12.10 -5.00 -8.46
CA HIS A 62 -13.17 -5.87 -7.96
C HIS A 62 -14.18 -5.08 -7.12
N ASP A 63 -13.69 -4.31 -6.16
CA ASP A 63 -14.52 -3.56 -5.23
C ASP A 63 -15.26 -2.40 -5.91
N ILE A 64 -14.61 -1.67 -6.82
CA ILE A 64 -15.26 -0.61 -7.63
C ILE A 64 -16.38 -1.23 -8.47
N ARG A 65 -16.12 -2.35 -9.15
CA ARG A 65 -17.13 -3.05 -9.95
C ARG A 65 -18.31 -3.52 -9.09
N GLY A 66 -18.04 -4.07 -7.91
CA GLY A 66 -19.07 -4.49 -6.95
C GLY A 66 -19.95 -3.32 -6.51
N ARG A 67 -19.34 -2.19 -6.15
CA ARG A 67 -20.04 -0.95 -5.76
C ARG A 67 -20.94 -0.42 -6.88
N LEU A 68 -20.38 -0.20 -8.07
CA LEU A 68 -21.13 0.32 -9.23
C LEU A 68 -22.29 -0.62 -9.61
N SER A 69 -22.06 -1.94 -9.60
CA SER A 69 -23.13 -2.90 -9.86
C SER A 69 -24.26 -2.82 -8.82
N GLY A 70 -23.95 -2.54 -7.55
CA GLY A 70 -24.95 -2.32 -6.50
C GLY A 70 -25.74 -1.01 -6.68
N GLU A 71 -25.14 -0.02 -7.33
CA GLU A 71 -25.73 1.28 -7.67
C GLU A 71 -26.46 1.27 -9.02
N GLY A 72 -26.38 0.17 -9.78
CA GLY A 72 -26.95 0.06 -11.13
C GLY A 72 -26.14 0.77 -12.21
N GLU A 73 -24.89 1.11 -11.93
CA GLU A 73 -23.95 1.76 -12.83
C GLU A 73 -23.09 0.74 -13.59
N VAL A 74 -22.59 1.16 -14.76
CA VAL A 74 -21.71 0.33 -15.59
C VAL A 74 -20.26 0.55 -15.17
N PHE A 75 -19.57 -0.54 -14.88
CA PHE A 75 -18.13 -0.51 -14.65
C PHE A 75 -17.37 -0.44 -15.97
N ASP A 76 -16.52 0.58 -16.12
CA ASP A 76 -15.57 0.72 -17.21
C ASP A 76 -14.13 0.72 -16.67
N PRO A 77 -13.29 -0.28 -16.98
CA PRO A 77 -11.89 -0.30 -16.55
C PRO A 77 -11.06 0.83 -17.15
N GLU A 78 -11.43 1.40 -18.30
CA GLU A 78 -10.70 2.50 -18.93
C GLU A 78 -10.82 3.80 -18.12
N GLU A 79 -11.94 4.05 -17.44
CA GLU A 79 -12.11 5.19 -16.54
C GLU A 79 -11.17 5.10 -15.32
N VAL A 80 -10.95 3.88 -14.81
CA VAL A 80 -10.00 3.63 -13.72
C VAL A 80 -8.57 3.87 -14.21
N ALA A 81 -8.23 3.35 -15.40
CA ALA A 81 -6.91 3.56 -16.00
C ALA A 81 -6.61 5.05 -16.25
N ALA A 82 -7.57 5.78 -16.83
CA ALA A 82 -7.46 7.23 -17.05
C ALA A 82 -7.30 7.98 -15.72
N SER A 83 -8.06 7.61 -14.69
CA SER A 83 -7.94 8.22 -13.37
C SER A 83 -6.56 8.01 -12.73
N LEU A 84 -5.99 6.81 -12.85
CA LEU A 84 -4.63 6.52 -12.37
C LEU A 84 -3.57 7.30 -13.15
N GLN A 85 -3.73 7.39 -14.47
CA GLN A 85 -2.84 8.17 -15.34
C GLN A 85 -2.85 9.66 -14.96
N ASP A 86 -4.02 10.26 -14.75
CA ASP A 86 -4.18 11.66 -14.30
C ASP A 86 -3.50 11.93 -12.95
N MET A 87 -3.45 10.90 -12.10
CA MET A 87 -2.78 10.94 -10.81
C MET A 87 -1.28 10.60 -10.89
N GLU A 88 -0.76 10.28 -12.07
CA GLU A 88 0.61 9.77 -12.28
C GLU A 88 0.92 8.57 -11.38
N ILE A 89 -0.03 7.65 -11.21
CA ILE A 89 0.12 6.43 -10.44
C ILE A 89 0.39 5.28 -11.39
N GLU A 90 1.57 4.68 -11.26
CA GLU A 90 1.94 3.50 -12.04
C GLU A 90 1.39 2.22 -11.41
N ILE A 91 1.15 1.19 -12.23
CA ILE A 91 0.84 -0.16 -11.73
C ILE A 91 2.12 -0.98 -11.76
N ALA A 92 2.59 -1.41 -10.59
CA ALA A 92 3.77 -2.26 -10.49
C ALA A 92 3.38 -3.72 -10.71
N ALA A 93 3.94 -4.34 -11.75
CA ALA A 93 3.74 -5.76 -12.07
C ALA A 93 4.26 -6.67 -10.95
N PHE A 94 3.61 -7.82 -10.74
CA PHE A 94 4.12 -8.88 -9.87
C PHE A 94 4.94 -9.88 -10.70
N GLU A 95 6.25 -9.69 -10.70
CA GLU A 95 7.17 -10.44 -11.54
C GLU A 95 7.77 -11.66 -10.81
N ARG A 96 8.56 -12.45 -11.54
CA ARG A 96 9.25 -13.60 -10.95
C ARG A 96 10.11 -13.24 -9.73
N ALA A 97 10.87 -12.14 -9.80
CA ALA A 97 11.69 -11.69 -8.69
C ALA A 97 10.85 -11.31 -7.46
N ASP A 98 9.63 -10.80 -7.66
CA ASP A 98 8.69 -10.52 -6.57
C ASP A 98 8.19 -11.80 -5.93
N ALA A 99 7.90 -12.83 -6.73
CA ALA A 99 7.49 -14.14 -6.22
C ALA A 99 8.60 -14.77 -5.37
N GLU A 100 9.85 -14.73 -5.84
CA GLU A 100 11.01 -15.25 -5.13
C GLU A 100 11.27 -14.46 -3.83
N GLY A 101 11.27 -13.14 -3.88
CA GLY A 101 11.45 -12.30 -2.69
C GLY A 101 10.29 -12.39 -1.69
N THR A 102 9.05 -12.55 -2.18
CA THR A 102 7.89 -12.81 -1.32
C THR A 102 8.00 -14.17 -0.64
N ALA A 103 8.46 -15.21 -1.34
CA ALA A 103 8.67 -16.52 -0.75
C ALA A 103 9.73 -16.46 0.36
N GLU A 104 10.84 -15.75 0.14
CA GLU A 104 11.87 -15.52 1.15
C GLU A 104 11.33 -14.75 2.36
N TYR A 105 10.59 -13.66 2.12
CA TYR A 105 9.93 -12.88 3.17
C TYR A 105 8.99 -13.73 4.03
N LEU A 106 8.11 -14.50 3.39
CA LEU A 106 7.15 -15.37 4.09
C LEU A 106 7.86 -16.49 4.85
N HIS A 107 8.90 -17.09 4.28
CA HIS A 107 9.70 -18.10 4.99
C HIS A 107 10.43 -17.51 6.19
N GLY A 108 10.96 -16.28 6.08
CA GLY A 108 11.58 -15.56 7.19
C GLY A 108 10.62 -15.34 8.37
N GLN A 109 9.33 -15.10 8.10
CA GLN A 109 8.32 -14.96 9.15
C GLN A 109 7.75 -16.28 9.65
N HIS A 110 7.65 -17.27 8.75
CA HIS A 110 7.01 -18.55 8.99
C HIS A 110 7.96 -19.67 8.52
N PRO A 111 8.98 -20.03 9.31
CA PRO A 111 10.10 -20.87 8.88
C PRO A 111 9.75 -22.34 8.64
N SER A 112 8.50 -22.73 8.85
CA SER A 112 8.03 -24.09 8.61
C SER A 112 6.62 -24.10 8.06
N GLY A 113 6.26 -25.20 7.39
CA GLY A 113 4.88 -25.42 6.93
C GLY A 113 3.89 -25.33 8.08
N ALA A 114 4.20 -25.87 9.26
CA ALA A 114 3.33 -25.78 10.44
C ALA A 114 3.11 -24.33 10.90
N ALA A 115 4.19 -23.53 10.97
CA ALA A 115 4.09 -22.11 11.32
C ALA A 115 3.26 -21.32 10.30
N TRP A 116 3.43 -21.62 9.01
CA TRP A 116 2.64 -20.98 7.95
C TRP A 116 1.15 -21.31 8.05
N GLN A 117 0.82 -22.58 8.27
CA GLN A 117 -0.56 -22.99 8.45
C GLN A 117 -1.19 -22.32 9.67
N GLN A 118 -0.46 -22.28 10.80
CA GLN A 118 -0.92 -21.61 12.01
C GLN A 118 -1.18 -20.11 11.79
N ALA A 119 -0.31 -19.41 11.07
CA ALA A 119 -0.50 -17.99 10.74
C ALA A 119 -1.78 -17.75 9.91
N LYS A 120 -2.06 -18.60 8.92
CA LYS A 120 -3.31 -18.55 8.14
C LYS A 120 -4.57 -18.78 8.99
N LEU A 121 -4.50 -19.73 9.92
CA LEU A 121 -5.59 -19.98 10.87
C LEU A 121 -5.80 -18.77 11.79
N GLU A 122 -4.74 -18.22 12.38
CA GLU A 122 -4.82 -17.05 13.26
C GLU A 122 -5.40 -15.83 12.54
N PHE A 123 -4.95 -15.58 11.31
CA PHE A 123 -5.50 -14.53 10.47
C PHE A 123 -7.00 -14.72 10.26
N ALA A 124 -7.41 -15.92 9.84
CA ALA A 124 -8.81 -16.22 9.56
C ALA A 124 -9.68 -16.10 10.81
N THR A 125 -9.23 -16.65 11.94
CA THR A 125 -9.94 -16.56 13.22
C THR A 125 -10.15 -15.11 13.64
N ARG A 126 -9.12 -14.27 13.51
CA ARG A 126 -9.19 -12.84 13.83
C ARG A 126 -10.15 -12.08 12.91
N LYS A 127 -10.08 -12.30 11.58
CA LYS A 127 -10.89 -11.54 10.61
C LYS A 127 -12.34 -12.00 10.56
N LEU A 128 -12.60 -13.29 10.77
CA LEU A 128 -13.94 -13.88 10.74
C LEU A 128 -14.58 -13.99 12.13
N SER A 129 -13.91 -13.48 13.18
CA SER A 129 -14.36 -13.60 14.58
C SER A 129 -14.78 -15.01 14.96
N LEU A 130 -14.04 -16.02 14.46
CA LEU A 130 -14.38 -17.42 14.70
C LEU A 130 -14.16 -17.76 16.17
N PRO A 131 -15.06 -18.58 16.78
CA PRO A 131 -14.84 -19.11 18.12
C PRO A 131 -13.51 -19.86 18.20
N ALA A 132 -12.82 -19.77 19.34
CA ALA A 132 -11.55 -20.44 19.56
C ALA A 132 -11.65 -21.98 19.40
N GLU A 133 -12.85 -22.54 19.52
CA GLU A 133 -13.09 -23.98 19.38
C GLU A 133 -13.26 -24.46 17.92
N VAL A 134 -13.16 -23.58 16.91
CA VAL A 134 -13.29 -23.97 15.51
C VAL A 134 -12.13 -24.89 15.08
N LYS A 135 -12.41 -26.19 15.02
CA LYS A 135 -11.49 -27.23 14.55
C LYS A 135 -11.49 -27.33 13.02
N VAL A 136 -11.17 -26.24 12.34
CA VAL A 136 -10.93 -26.28 10.89
C VAL A 136 -9.44 -26.52 10.67
N ALA A 137 -9.11 -27.46 9.78
CA ALA A 137 -7.72 -27.71 9.43
C ALA A 137 -7.11 -26.44 8.83
N ALA A 138 -5.98 -26.00 9.38
CA ALA A 138 -5.31 -24.76 8.97
C ALA A 138 -4.97 -24.69 7.46
N LYS A 139 -4.80 -25.85 6.82
CA LYS A 139 -4.64 -26.00 5.36
C LYS A 139 -5.79 -25.44 4.53
N THR A 140 -6.97 -25.31 5.11
CA THR A 140 -8.19 -24.87 4.43
C THR A 140 -8.22 -23.35 4.25
N PHE A 141 -7.49 -22.59 5.07
CA PHE A 141 -7.49 -21.13 4.94
C PHE A 141 -6.50 -20.68 3.87
N PRO A 142 -6.93 -19.85 2.90
CA PRO A 142 -6.04 -19.30 1.89
C PRO A 142 -5.08 -18.28 2.50
N ALA A 143 -4.00 -18.00 1.79
CA ALA A 143 -3.19 -16.83 2.05
C ALA A 143 -3.96 -15.59 1.59
N THR A 144 -3.85 -14.48 2.32
CA THR A 144 -4.41 -13.20 1.88
C THR A 144 -3.50 -12.47 0.92
N VAL A 145 -4.08 -11.56 0.17
CA VAL A 145 -3.37 -10.66 -0.75
C VAL A 145 -2.39 -9.78 0.03
N ASP A 146 -2.73 -9.35 1.25
CA ASP A 146 -1.87 -8.55 2.13
C ASP A 146 -0.47 -9.16 2.33
N TRP A 147 -0.36 -10.48 2.48
CA TRP A 147 0.94 -11.15 2.60
C TRP A 147 1.79 -11.02 1.35
N PHE A 148 1.18 -11.05 0.17
CA PHE A 148 1.88 -10.86 -1.10
C PHE A 148 2.22 -9.39 -1.35
N ILE A 149 1.35 -8.46 -0.96
CA ILE A 149 1.64 -7.01 -1.00
C ILE A 149 2.85 -6.71 -0.09
N ALA A 150 2.83 -7.24 1.13
CA ALA A 150 3.91 -7.08 2.10
C ALA A 150 5.23 -7.68 1.59
N GLY A 151 5.16 -8.90 1.02
CA GLY A 151 6.32 -9.58 0.43
C GLY A 151 6.91 -8.81 -0.74
N GLN A 152 6.07 -8.31 -1.66
CA GLN A 152 6.52 -7.50 -2.79
C GLN A 152 7.15 -6.19 -2.32
N ALA A 153 6.51 -5.49 -1.37
CA ALA A 153 7.04 -4.25 -0.81
C ALA A 153 8.39 -4.46 -0.11
N SER A 154 8.53 -5.56 0.63
CA SER A 154 9.81 -5.97 1.23
C SER A 154 10.86 -6.26 0.17
N ALA A 155 10.54 -7.07 -0.84
CA ALA A 155 11.46 -7.49 -1.90
C ALA A 155 11.98 -6.32 -2.75
N ARG A 156 11.12 -5.31 -2.98
CA ARG A 156 11.44 -4.14 -3.80
C ARG A 156 11.93 -2.93 -3.00
N GLY A 157 11.97 -3.02 -1.66
CA GLY A 157 12.38 -1.93 -0.78
C GLY A 157 11.44 -0.72 -0.82
N TRP A 158 10.15 -0.96 -1.04
CA TRP A 158 9.14 0.10 -1.10
C TRP A 158 8.75 0.60 0.28
N LEU A 159 8.32 1.87 0.35
CA LEU A 159 7.54 2.35 1.48
C LEU A 159 6.06 2.03 1.22
N LEU A 160 5.52 1.08 1.95
CA LEU A 160 4.11 0.73 1.88
C LEU A 160 3.26 1.79 2.62
N VAL A 161 2.32 2.41 1.91
CA VAL A 161 1.35 3.35 2.45
C VAL A 161 0.08 2.58 2.79
N THR A 162 -0.14 2.33 4.08
CA THR A 162 -1.26 1.52 4.58
C THR A 162 -1.70 2.00 5.96
N GLU A 163 -3.00 1.94 6.24
CA GLU A 163 -3.55 2.10 7.59
C GLU A 163 -3.54 0.77 8.37
N ASP A 164 -3.26 -0.36 7.71
CA ASP A 164 -3.30 -1.68 8.33
C ASP A 164 -2.07 -1.96 9.20
N GLY A 165 -2.34 -2.42 10.42
CA GLY A 165 -1.37 -2.83 11.42
C GLY A 165 -1.17 -4.34 11.51
N GLY A 166 -1.64 -5.08 10.50
CA GLY A 166 -1.63 -6.53 10.46
C GLY A 166 -0.25 -7.16 10.67
N ALA A 167 -0.25 -8.41 11.14
CA ALA A 167 0.99 -9.15 11.41
C ALA A 167 1.73 -9.49 10.11
N GLU A 168 0.98 -9.63 9.03
CA GLU A 168 1.42 -9.80 7.65
C GLU A 168 2.41 -8.72 7.16
N PHE A 169 2.39 -7.51 7.75
CA PHE A 169 3.27 -6.38 7.39
C PHE A 169 4.50 -6.25 8.30
N ARG A 170 4.79 -7.25 9.13
CA ARG A 170 5.95 -7.22 10.03
C ARG A 170 7.25 -7.10 9.22
N GLY A 171 8.12 -6.17 9.58
CA GLY A 171 9.41 -5.97 8.92
C GLY A 171 9.33 -5.19 7.60
N VAL A 172 8.14 -4.82 7.13
CA VAL A 172 7.97 -3.94 5.97
C VAL A 172 8.08 -2.48 6.42
N SER A 173 8.85 -1.69 5.67
CA SER A 173 8.84 -0.23 5.78
C SER A 173 7.46 0.29 5.41
N ARG A 174 6.75 0.87 6.39
CA ARG A 174 5.39 1.36 6.20
C ARG A 174 5.11 2.67 6.93
N ALA A 175 4.18 3.43 6.39
CA ALA A 175 3.64 4.66 6.96
C ALA A 175 2.14 4.76 6.64
N THR A 176 1.39 5.46 7.49
CA THR A 176 0.00 5.79 7.19
C THR A 176 -0.08 6.91 6.17
N LEU A 177 -1.24 7.06 5.53
CA LEU A 177 -1.44 8.14 4.58
C LEU A 177 -1.30 9.51 5.26
N GLU A 178 -1.82 9.64 6.48
CA GLU A 178 -1.69 10.86 7.28
C GLU A 178 -0.23 11.22 7.57
N GLN A 179 0.60 10.23 7.91
CA GLN A 179 2.02 10.44 8.18
C GLN A 179 2.76 10.94 6.95
N VAL A 180 2.50 10.34 5.77
CA VAL A 180 3.09 10.77 4.50
C VAL A 180 2.64 12.19 4.15
N GLU A 181 1.34 12.48 4.26
CA GLU A 181 0.81 13.82 3.98
C GLU A 181 1.40 14.89 4.91
N ALA A 182 1.56 14.58 6.21
CA ALA A 182 2.18 15.49 7.16
C ALA A 182 3.66 15.75 6.82
N SER A 183 4.39 14.72 6.42
CA SER A 183 5.79 14.85 5.99
C SER A 183 5.93 15.72 4.73
N LEU A 184 5.13 15.45 3.70
CA LEU A 184 5.15 16.21 2.45
C LEU A 184 4.78 17.69 2.67
N ARG A 185 3.84 17.99 3.59
CA ARG A 185 3.53 19.38 3.99
C ARG A 185 4.74 20.09 4.59
N ARG A 186 5.40 19.49 5.58
CA ARG A 186 6.61 20.06 6.18
C ARG A 186 7.68 20.33 5.14
N GLN A 187 7.93 19.37 4.25
CA GLN A 187 8.94 19.53 3.20
C GLN A 187 8.59 20.62 2.21
N ARG A 188 7.31 20.76 1.84
CA ARG A 188 6.87 21.86 0.98
C ARG A 188 7.14 23.21 1.64
N GLU A 189 6.83 23.36 2.93
CA GLU A 189 7.10 24.59 3.68
C GLU A 189 8.60 24.89 3.84
N GLU A 190 9.44 23.85 3.90
CA GLU A 190 10.90 23.99 3.91
C GLU A 190 11.46 24.42 2.55
N LEU A 191 10.92 23.88 1.46
CA LEU A 191 11.37 24.15 0.09
C LEU A 191 10.80 25.46 -0.49
N ASP A 192 9.64 25.90 0.00
CA ASP A 192 8.99 27.15 -0.39
C ASP A 192 8.57 27.95 0.86
N PRO A 193 9.46 28.83 1.37
CA PRO A 193 9.20 29.62 2.57
C PRO A 193 8.01 30.58 2.44
N THR A 194 7.60 30.93 1.21
CA THR A 194 6.46 31.84 0.97
C THR A 194 5.11 31.23 1.38
N VAL A 195 5.05 29.90 1.50
CA VAL A 195 3.88 29.17 1.99
C VAL A 195 3.62 29.43 3.49
N ARG A 196 4.64 29.83 4.28
CA ARG A 196 4.49 30.10 5.71
C ARG A 196 3.82 31.44 6.03
N THR A 197 3.82 32.39 5.10
CA THR A 197 3.37 33.78 5.33
C THR A 197 1.91 34.03 4.93
N GLY A 198 1.15 32.99 4.55
CA GLY A 198 -0.17 33.12 3.93
C GLY A 198 -1.40 32.67 4.74
N ASN A 199 -1.28 32.49 6.06
CA ASN A 199 -2.41 32.22 6.96
C ASN A 199 -2.72 33.41 7.85
#